data_AF-A0AA36GL74-F1
#
_entry.id   AF-A0AA36GL74-F1
#
_cell.length_a   1.000
_cell.length_b   1.000
_cell.length_c   1.000
_cell.angle_alpha   90.00
_cell.angle_beta   90.00
_cell.angle_gamma   90.00
#
_symmetry.space_group_name_H-M   'P 1'
#
loop_
_entity.id
_entity.type
_entity.pdbx_description
1 polymer ?
#
loop_
_entity_poly.entity_id
_entity_poly.type
_entity_poly.pdbx_seq_one_letter_code
_entity_poly.pdbx_strand_id
1 'polypeptide(L)'
;MEFTSSHKYHTDSVQGMPQPNMPGGLYDETMKKTRGALDRFVDAKTMPFWSNQDTRNALISTMVPAGAALTAFAVFARDKDVVNWWQNIKKPSWAPKDVRLYSVMDILALAPLGYASYLVYKNGGGFDYTDTRFALGMYGANMALALATIPFVKKKCLGCLWKNTALVHLTAVGTAIAFYKIDQTAGLWMVPYALWTGFYAILTYSIHSENKAIKDI
;
A
#
# COMPACT_ATOMS: atom_id res chain seq x y z
N MET A 1 31.53 30.46 51.70
CA MET A 1 32.28 29.62 50.75
C MET A 1 31.40 29.44 49.53
N GLU A 2 31.53 30.34 48.56
CA GLU A 2 30.81 30.30 47.28
C GLU A 2 31.81 29.89 46.20
N PHE A 3 31.52 28.80 45.49
CA PHE A 3 32.26 28.38 44.30
C PHE A 3 31.47 28.86 43.08
N THR A 4 31.94 29.92 42.43
CA THR A 4 31.52 30.30 41.07
C THR A 4 32.66 29.96 40.11
N SER A 5 32.48 28.95 39.27
CA SER A 5 33.39 28.67 38.15
C SER A 5 32.61 28.81 36.85
N SER A 6 32.84 29.93 36.16
CA SER A 6 32.33 30.18 34.82
C SER A 6 33.27 29.57 33.79
N HIS A 7 32.96 28.36 33.31
CA HIS A 7 33.62 27.81 32.14
C HIS A 7 33.10 28.50 30.88
N LYS A 8 33.88 29.48 30.39
CA LYS A 8 33.74 30.04 29.04
C LYS A 8 34.19 28.98 28.04
N TYR A 9 33.28 28.56 27.16
CA TYR A 9 33.64 27.80 25.97
C TYR A 9 34.42 28.71 25.01
N HIS A 10 35.72 28.47 24.87
CA HIS A 10 36.55 29.08 23.84
C HIS A 10 36.20 28.41 22.51
N THR A 11 35.54 29.14 21.61
CA THR A 11 35.44 28.77 20.21
C THR A 11 36.78 29.08 19.55
N ASP A 12 37.69 28.10 19.55
CA ASP A 12 38.86 28.16 18.69
C ASP A 12 38.39 28.14 17.25
N SER A 13 38.49 29.30 16.59
CA SER A 13 38.31 29.44 15.16
C SER A 13 39.33 28.54 14.47
N VAL A 14 38.85 27.51 13.77
CA VAL A 14 39.65 26.66 12.88
C VAL A 14 40.09 27.51 11.68
N GLN A 15 41.10 28.33 11.91
CA GLN A 15 41.65 29.29 10.98
C GLN A 15 42.96 28.69 10.45
N GLY A 16 42.86 27.82 9.44
CA GLY A 16 44.07 27.18 8.91
C GLY A 16 43.90 26.06 7.87
N MET A 17 42.68 25.62 7.53
CA MET A 17 42.53 24.69 6.40
C MET A 17 42.50 25.46 5.07
N PRO A 18 43.31 25.09 4.07
CA PRO A 18 43.17 25.63 2.72
C PRO A 18 41.75 25.38 2.24
N GLN A 19 41.02 26.46 1.96
CA GLN A 19 39.71 26.35 1.30
C GLN A 19 39.95 25.70 -0.07
N PRO A 20 39.32 24.56 -0.40
CA PRO A 20 39.41 23.98 -1.72
C PRO A 20 39.03 25.04 -2.75
N ASN A 21 39.86 25.26 -3.78
CA ASN A 21 39.56 26.21 -4.85
C ASN A 21 38.46 25.62 -5.75
N MET A 22 37.23 25.69 -5.26
CA MET A 22 36.02 25.19 -5.89
C MET A 22 35.24 26.38 -6.44
N PRO A 23 34.66 26.28 -7.65
CA PRO A 23 33.88 27.37 -8.23
C PRO A 23 32.75 27.77 -7.25
N GLY A 24 32.59 29.07 -7.01
CA GLY A 24 31.79 29.60 -5.89
C GLY A 24 30.34 29.11 -5.78
N GLY A 25 29.75 28.62 -6.88
CA GLY A 25 28.43 27.98 -6.87
C GLY A 25 28.40 26.55 -6.31
N LEU A 26 29.48 25.80 -6.47
CA LEU A 26 29.57 24.39 -6.06
C LEU A 26 29.71 24.26 -4.53
N TYR A 27 30.36 25.23 -3.89
CA TYR A 27 30.46 25.30 -2.43
C TYR A 27 29.08 25.50 -1.78
N ASP A 28 28.29 26.46 -2.30
CA ASP A 28 26.99 26.78 -1.74
C ASP A 28 25.97 25.66 -1.98
N GLU A 29 25.99 25.00 -3.14
CA GLU A 29 25.17 23.81 -3.39
C GLU A 29 25.54 22.63 -2.48
N THR A 30 26.84 22.35 -2.33
CA THR A 30 27.30 21.22 -1.50
C THR A 30 26.99 21.47 -0.02
N MET A 31 27.16 22.70 0.46
CA MET A 31 26.83 23.08 1.83
C MET A 31 25.32 23.07 2.08
N LYS A 32 24.49 23.57 1.14
CA LYS A 32 23.03 23.47 1.22
C LYS A 32 22.55 22.02 1.23
N LYS A 33 23.16 21.16 0.40
CA LYS A 33 22.85 19.72 0.34
C LYS A 33 23.25 19.00 1.62
N THR A 34 24.44 19.31 2.16
CA THR A 34 24.99 18.67 3.36
C THR A 34 24.27 19.16 4.62
N ARG A 35 23.97 20.46 4.70
CA ARG A 35 23.16 21.05 5.78
C ARG A 35 21.73 20.52 5.76
N GLY A 36 21.10 20.47 4.58
CA GLY A 36 19.79 19.84 4.43
C GLY A 36 19.80 18.33 4.71
N ALA A 37 20.92 17.63 4.49
CA ALA A 37 21.06 16.23 4.93
C ALA A 37 21.19 16.14 6.46
N LEU A 38 22.04 16.97 7.08
CA LEU A 38 22.22 17.04 8.54
C LEU A 38 20.94 17.43 9.27
N ASP A 39 20.22 18.45 8.80
CA ASP A 39 18.94 18.88 9.36
C ASP A 39 17.91 17.74 9.26
N ARG A 40 17.87 17.00 8.14
CA ARG A 40 17.05 15.79 8.01
C ARG A 40 17.49 14.64 8.92
N PHE A 41 18.78 14.46 9.16
CA PHE A 41 19.29 13.44 10.09
C PHE A 41 18.99 13.80 11.55
N VAL A 42 19.08 15.08 11.90
CA VAL A 42 18.72 15.61 13.22
C VAL A 42 17.22 15.51 13.41
N ASP A 43 16.40 15.95 12.44
CA ASP A 43 14.94 15.83 12.45
C ASP A 43 14.48 14.37 12.51
N ALA A 44 15.14 13.46 11.77
CA ALA A 44 14.86 12.03 11.85
C ALA A 44 15.12 11.45 13.25
N LYS A 45 16.05 12.04 14.01
CA LYS A 45 16.36 11.66 15.40
C LYS A 45 15.46 12.34 16.43
N THR A 46 14.79 13.44 16.07
CA THR A 46 13.92 14.25 16.95
C THR A 46 12.44 14.30 16.55
N MET A 47 11.97 13.47 15.61
CA MET A 47 10.53 13.41 15.33
C MET A 47 9.74 13.07 16.61
N PRO A 48 8.65 13.80 16.93
CA PRO A 48 7.63 13.21 17.80
C PRO A 48 7.16 11.95 17.09
N PHE A 49 7.37 10.79 17.69
CA PHE A 49 6.91 9.53 17.15
C PHE A 49 5.39 9.66 16.92
N TRP A 50 4.96 9.71 15.66
CA TRP A 50 3.55 9.77 15.25
C TRP A 50 2.73 10.99 15.73
N SER A 51 2.35 11.88 14.81
CA SER A 51 1.53 13.06 15.14
C SER A 51 0.03 12.79 15.06
N ASN A 52 -0.79 13.65 15.68
CA ASN A 52 -2.26 13.61 15.51
C ASN A 52 -2.69 13.81 14.05
N GLN A 53 -1.91 14.55 13.27
CA GLN A 53 -2.11 14.70 11.83
C GLN A 53 -1.92 13.36 11.11
N ASP A 54 -0.93 12.58 11.52
CA ASP A 54 -0.61 11.28 10.95
C ASP A 54 -1.72 10.26 11.25
N THR A 55 -2.24 10.27 12.48
CA THR A 55 -3.44 9.49 12.84
C THR A 55 -4.60 9.84 11.93
N ARG A 56 -4.89 11.14 11.74
CA ARG A 56 -5.99 11.59 10.87
C ARG A 56 -5.80 11.13 9.42
N ASN A 57 -4.60 11.29 8.88
CA ASN A 57 -4.30 10.92 7.51
C ASN A 57 -4.39 9.40 7.30
N ALA A 58 -3.83 8.60 8.21
CA ALA A 58 -3.90 7.15 8.17
C ALA A 58 -5.36 6.65 8.22
N LEU A 59 -6.19 7.26 9.06
CA LEU A 59 -7.62 6.94 9.14
C LEU A 59 -8.33 7.26 7.83
N ILE A 60 -8.14 8.45 7.27
CA ILE A 60 -8.75 8.83 5.98
C ILE A 60 -8.31 7.87 4.86
N SER A 61 -7.02 7.57 4.78
CA SER A 61 -6.47 6.64 3.79
C SER A 61 -7.03 5.23 3.93
N THR A 62 -7.42 4.81 5.13
CA THR A 62 -8.04 3.50 5.41
C THR A 62 -9.54 3.48 5.14
N MET A 63 -10.22 4.60 5.36
CA MET A 63 -11.65 4.72 5.08
C MET A 63 -11.97 4.58 3.60
N VAL A 64 -11.07 5.00 2.69
CA VAL A 64 -11.26 4.90 1.25
C VAL A 64 -11.40 3.44 0.78
N PRO A 65 -10.42 2.53 1.00
CA PRO A 65 -10.53 1.13 0.61
C PRO A 65 -11.65 0.39 1.37
N ALA A 66 -11.86 0.69 2.67
CA ALA A 66 -12.94 0.09 3.44
C ALA A 66 -14.33 0.48 2.90
N GLY A 67 -14.54 1.77 2.60
CA GLY A 67 -15.79 2.27 2.02
C GLY A 67 -16.04 1.74 0.61
N ALA A 68 -14.99 1.58 -0.20
CA ALA A 68 -15.08 0.95 -1.51
C ALA A 68 -15.50 -0.53 -1.41
N ALA A 69 -14.92 -1.29 -0.48
CA ALA A 69 -15.25 -2.70 -0.24
C ALA A 69 -16.71 -2.87 0.20
N LEU A 70 -17.16 -2.07 1.18
CA LEU A 70 -18.54 -2.05 1.66
C LEU A 70 -19.52 -1.69 0.55
N THR A 71 -19.19 -0.68 -0.26
CA THR A 71 -20.03 -0.26 -1.40
C THR A 71 -20.12 -1.36 -2.45
N ALA A 72 -18.99 -1.97 -2.81
CA ALA A 72 -18.95 -3.08 -3.77
C ALA A 72 -19.80 -4.26 -3.30
N PHE A 73 -19.64 -4.68 -2.04
CA PHE A 73 -20.46 -5.72 -1.42
C PHE A 73 -21.95 -5.37 -1.45
N ALA A 74 -22.31 -4.15 -1.05
CA ALA A 74 -23.71 -3.71 -1.04
C ALA A 74 -24.34 -3.72 -2.45
N VAL A 75 -23.58 -3.31 -3.47
CA VAL A 75 -24.01 -3.36 -4.87
C VAL A 75 -24.25 -4.81 -5.31
N PHE A 76 -23.35 -5.73 -4.95
CA PHE A 76 -23.51 -7.15 -5.29
C PHE A 76 -24.66 -7.83 -4.54
N ALA A 77 -24.78 -7.60 -3.23
CA ALA A 77 -25.79 -8.23 -2.40
C ALA A 77 -27.23 -7.82 -2.78
N ARG A 78 -27.40 -6.63 -3.37
CA ARG A 78 -28.70 -6.12 -3.84
C ARG A 78 -29.08 -6.57 -5.24
N ASP A 79 -28.12 -7.05 -6.03
CA ASP A 79 -28.33 -7.50 -7.40
C ASP A 79 -28.75 -8.98 -7.42
N LYS A 80 -30.06 -9.22 -7.40
CA LYS A 80 -30.65 -10.57 -7.36
C LYS A 80 -30.18 -11.45 -8.52
N ASP A 81 -29.98 -10.88 -9.71
CA ASP A 81 -29.54 -11.63 -10.89
C ASP A 81 -28.10 -12.12 -10.75
N VAL A 82 -27.23 -11.28 -10.20
CA VAL A 82 -25.85 -11.64 -9.89
C VAL A 82 -25.81 -12.67 -8.75
N VAL A 83 -26.59 -12.48 -7.69
CA VAL A 83 -26.65 -13.43 -6.56
C VAL A 83 -27.14 -14.80 -7.04
N ASN A 84 -28.23 -14.85 -7.80
CA ASN A 84 -28.76 -16.10 -8.35
C ASN A 84 -27.77 -16.78 -9.29
N TRP A 85 -27.10 -16.01 -10.16
CA TRP A 85 -26.04 -16.54 -11.02
C TRP A 85 -24.88 -17.10 -10.18
N TRP A 86 -24.39 -16.35 -9.19
CA TRP A 86 -23.31 -16.78 -8.32
C TRP A 86 -23.67 -18.02 -7.50
N GLN A 87 -24.94 -18.21 -7.12
CA GLN A 87 -25.38 -19.43 -6.43
C GLN A 87 -25.37 -20.66 -7.35
N ASN A 88 -25.73 -20.49 -8.63
CA ASN A 88 -25.90 -21.60 -9.58
C ASN A 88 -24.61 -22.02 -10.31
N ILE A 89 -23.55 -21.22 -10.32
CA ILE A 89 -22.26 -21.65 -10.89
C ILE A 89 -21.66 -22.82 -10.11
N LYS A 90 -21.04 -23.76 -10.83
CA LYS A 90 -20.29 -24.85 -10.20
C LYS A 90 -19.08 -24.27 -9.46
N LYS A 91 -18.95 -24.62 -8.18
CA LYS A 91 -17.83 -24.23 -7.31
C LYS A 91 -17.09 -25.49 -6.86
N PRO A 92 -15.77 -25.42 -6.67
CA PRO A 92 -15.02 -26.56 -6.19
C PRO A 92 -15.43 -26.95 -4.77
N SER A 93 -15.29 -28.22 -4.41
CA SER A 93 -15.74 -28.78 -3.13
C SER A 93 -15.08 -28.15 -1.90
N TRP A 94 -13.86 -27.64 -2.06
CA TRP A 94 -13.09 -26.98 -1.01
C TRP A 94 -13.49 -25.51 -0.78
N ALA A 95 -14.25 -24.89 -1.68
CA ALA A 95 -14.61 -23.48 -1.55
C ALA A 95 -15.59 -23.28 -0.38
N PRO A 96 -15.37 -22.29 0.48
CA PRO A 96 -16.36 -21.93 1.50
C PRO A 96 -17.72 -21.63 0.89
N LYS A 97 -18.78 -22.18 1.51
CA LYS A 97 -20.18 -21.96 1.04
C LYS A 97 -20.81 -20.71 1.64
N ASP A 98 -20.35 -20.31 2.83
CA ASP A 98 -20.88 -19.12 3.51
C ASP A 98 -20.24 -17.85 2.95
N VAL A 99 -21.06 -17.02 2.30
CA VAL A 99 -20.66 -15.72 1.75
C VAL A 99 -20.13 -14.76 2.81
N ARG A 100 -20.58 -14.88 4.07
CA ARG A 100 -20.15 -14.02 5.18
C ARG A 100 -18.68 -14.22 5.52
N LEU A 101 -18.14 -15.44 5.33
CA LEU A 101 -16.72 -15.70 5.56
C LEU A 101 -15.86 -14.89 4.58
N TYR A 102 -16.23 -14.86 3.30
CA TYR A 102 -15.55 -14.05 2.30
C TYR A 102 -15.58 -12.57 2.68
N SER A 103 -16.74 -12.06 3.09
CA SER A 103 -16.88 -10.65 3.49
C SER A 103 -16.02 -10.28 4.69
N VAL A 104 -15.96 -11.13 5.72
CA VAL A 104 -15.10 -10.90 6.89
C VAL A 104 -13.63 -10.89 6.48
N MET A 105 -13.21 -11.85 5.66
CA MET A 105 -11.82 -11.93 5.20
C MET A 105 -11.45 -10.76 4.27
N ASP A 106 -12.37 -10.30 3.40
CA ASP A 106 -12.17 -9.10 2.58
C ASP A 106 -11.92 -7.88 3.46
N ILE A 107 -12.73 -7.67 4.50
CA ILE A 107 -12.56 -6.55 5.44
C ILE A 107 -11.22 -6.64 6.15
N LEU A 108 -10.87 -7.81 6.70
CA LEU A 108 -9.61 -8.01 7.43
C LEU A 108 -8.38 -7.80 6.52
N ALA A 109 -8.45 -8.23 5.27
CA ALA A 109 -7.38 -8.07 4.30
C ALA A 109 -7.24 -6.63 3.79
N LEU A 110 -8.36 -5.90 3.59
CA LEU A 110 -8.36 -4.55 3.03
C LEU A 110 -8.13 -3.44 4.07
N ALA A 111 -8.54 -3.65 5.32
CA ALA A 111 -8.40 -2.68 6.40
C ALA A 111 -6.96 -2.14 6.59
N PRO A 112 -5.89 -2.95 6.61
CA PRO A 112 -4.55 -2.43 6.84
C PRO A 112 -3.94 -1.68 5.64
N LEU A 113 -4.52 -1.77 4.44
CA LEU A 113 -3.90 -1.25 3.22
C LEU A 113 -3.82 0.29 3.21
N GLY A 114 -4.83 0.96 3.76
CA GLY A 114 -4.79 2.42 3.87
C GLY A 114 -3.67 2.89 4.78
N TYR A 115 -3.49 2.25 5.94
CA TYR A 115 -2.38 2.49 6.84
C TYR A 115 -1.02 2.21 6.16
N ALA A 116 -0.89 1.06 5.49
CA ALA A 116 0.33 0.70 4.76
C ALA A 116 0.67 1.73 3.67
N SER A 117 -0.32 2.19 2.89
CA SER A 117 -0.10 3.21 1.86
C SER A 117 0.35 4.56 2.45
N TYR A 118 -0.18 4.91 3.63
CA TYR A 118 0.20 6.13 4.32
C TYR A 118 1.63 6.04 4.89
N LEU A 119 2.04 4.89 5.43
CA LEU A 119 3.42 4.65 5.84
C LEU A 119 4.40 4.84 4.68
N VAL A 120 4.08 4.27 3.50
CA VAL A 120 4.90 4.44 2.30
C VAL A 120 4.96 5.90 1.86
N TYR A 121 3.82 6.61 1.85
CA TYR A 121 3.80 8.03 1.54
C TYR A 121 4.66 8.84 2.51
N LYS A 122 4.51 8.61 3.82
CA LYS A 122 5.22 9.36 4.85
C LYS A 122 6.73 9.06 4.85
N ASN A 123 7.09 7.78 4.91
CA ASN A 123 8.48 7.34 5.09
C ASN A 123 9.26 7.37 3.77
N GLY A 124 8.57 7.28 2.63
CA GLY A 124 9.14 7.42 1.29
C GLY A 124 9.30 8.87 0.81
N GLY A 125 9.15 9.87 1.68
CA GLY A 125 9.32 11.28 1.32
C GLY A 125 8.23 11.84 0.40
N GLY A 126 7.02 11.28 0.48
CA GLY A 126 5.85 11.73 -0.27
C GLY A 126 5.95 11.49 -1.76
N PHE A 127 5.24 12.29 -2.54
CA PHE A 127 5.31 12.23 -3.99
C PHE A 127 6.54 12.95 -4.55
N ASP A 128 7.59 13.27 -3.81
CA ASP A 128 8.77 13.90 -4.41
C ASP A 128 9.74 12.87 -5.02
N TYR A 129 9.69 11.63 -4.55
CA TYR A 129 10.56 10.55 -4.98
C TYR A 129 9.87 9.58 -5.95
N THR A 130 10.64 9.11 -6.94
CA THR A 130 10.12 8.30 -8.06
C THR A 130 9.72 6.90 -7.64
N ASP A 131 10.43 6.30 -6.70
CA ASP A 131 10.12 5.00 -6.09
C ASP A 131 8.82 5.04 -5.30
N THR A 132 8.60 6.06 -4.47
CA THR A 132 7.35 6.27 -3.71
C THR A 132 6.16 6.51 -4.63
N ARG A 133 6.33 7.35 -5.66
CA ARG A 133 5.31 7.52 -6.73
C ARG A 133 4.98 6.20 -7.40
N PHE A 134 5.99 5.42 -7.75
CA PHE A 134 5.81 4.13 -8.43
C PHE A 134 5.08 3.12 -7.53
N ALA A 135 5.49 3.00 -6.27
CA ALA A 135 4.87 2.09 -5.31
C ALA A 135 3.39 2.45 -5.07
N LEU A 136 3.10 3.73 -4.83
CA LEU A 136 1.72 4.20 -4.62
C LEU A 136 0.89 4.13 -5.91
N GLY A 137 1.50 4.36 -7.08
CA GLY A 137 0.86 4.18 -8.38
C GLY A 137 0.49 2.72 -8.65
N MET A 138 1.37 1.78 -8.29
CA MET A 138 1.10 0.35 -8.38
C MET A 138 -0.03 -0.08 -7.44
N TYR A 139 -0.06 0.44 -6.21
CA TYR A 139 -1.17 0.26 -5.28
C TYR A 139 -2.49 0.81 -5.86
N GLY A 140 -2.48 2.02 -6.42
CA GLY A 140 -3.65 2.61 -7.07
C GLY A 140 -4.16 1.77 -8.26
N ALA A 141 -3.25 1.27 -9.10
CA ALA A 141 -3.58 0.38 -10.20
C ALA A 141 -4.17 -0.95 -9.71
N ASN A 142 -3.62 -1.52 -8.63
CA ASN A 142 -4.14 -2.73 -7.99
C ASN A 142 -5.58 -2.52 -7.47
N MET A 143 -5.87 -1.38 -6.82
CA MET A 143 -7.22 -1.03 -6.40
C MET A 143 -8.18 -0.84 -7.58
N ALA A 144 -7.73 -0.23 -8.67
CA ALA A 144 -8.53 -0.10 -9.89
C ALA A 144 -8.89 -1.45 -10.51
N LEU A 145 -7.93 -2.39 -10.56
CA LEU A 145 -8.16 -3.77 -11.01
C LEU A 145 -9.14 -4.50 -10.07
N ALA A 146 -9.02 -4.30 -8.76
CA ALA A 146 -9.95 -4.87 -7.79
C ALA A 146 -11.38 -4.39 -8.04
N LEU A 147 -11.57 -3.08 -8.24
CA LEU A 147 -12.88 -2.48 -8.59
C LEU A 147 -13.41 -2.96 -9.95
N ALA A 148 -12.54 -3.20 -10.94
CA ALA A 148 -12.92 -3.72 -12.25
C ALA A 148 -13.56 -5.12 -12.18
N THR A 149 -13.42 -5.83 -11.06
CA THR A 149 -14.14 -7.09 -10.80
C THR A 149 -15.66 -6.91 -10.87
N ILE A 150 -16.19 -5.75 -10.43
CA ILE A 150 -17.63 -5.45 -10.41
C ILE A 150 -18.29 -5.62 -11.78
N PRO A 151 -17.86 -4.90 -12.83
CA PRO A 151 -18.45 -5.07 -14.15
C PRO A 151 -18.23 -6.47 -14.75
N PHE A 152 -17.14 -7.19 -14.43
CA PHE A 152 -16.93 -8.55 -14.93
C PHE A 152 -17.89 -9.56 -14.33
N VAL A 153 -18.18 -9.46 -13.03
CA VAL A 153 -19.19 -10.26 -12.34
C VAL A 153 -20.59 -9.94 -12.89
N LYS A 154 -20.92 -8.65 -13.08
CA LYS A 154 -22.21 -8.25 -13.69
C LYS A 154 -22.40 -8.81 -15.10
N LYS A 155 -21.34 -8.83 -15.91
CA LYS A 155 -21.33 -9.46 -17.25
C LYS A 155 -21.30 -10.99 -17.22
N LYS A 156 -21.23 -11.62 -16.03
CA LYS A 156 -21.17 -13.08 -15.85
C LYS A 156 -20.01 -13.74 -16.63
N CYS A 157 -18.93 -13.01 -16.87
CA CYS A 157 -17.78 -13.47 -17.66
C CYS A 157 -16.74 -14.15 -16.77
N LEU A 158 -16.87 -15.47 -16.54
CA LEU A 158 -15.92 -16.24 -15.72
C LEU A 158 -14.47 -16.15 -16.24
N GLY A 159 -14.30 -16.15 -17.57
CA GLY A 159 -13.00 -16.00 -18.22
C GLY A 159 -12.34 -14.64 -17.96
N CYS A 160 -13.13 -13.57 -17.92
CA CYS A 160 -12.65 -12.22 -17.61
C CYS A 160 -12.34 -12.10 -16.11
N LEU A 161 -13.20 -12.69 -15.28
CA LEU A 161 -13.10 -12.68 -13.84
C LEU A 161 -11.77 -13.28 -13.37
N TRP A 162 -11.45 -14.53 -13.75
CA TRP A 162 -10.21 -15.16 -13.26
C TRP A 162 -8.95 -14.44 -13.75
N LYS A 163 -8.94 -13.94 -15.00
CA LYS A 163 -7.79 -13.19 -15.54
C LYS A 163 -7.58 -11.89 -14.77
N ASN A 164 -8.65 -11.15 -14.50
CA ASN A 164 -8.58 -9.94 -13.70
C ASN A 164 -8.11 -10.24 -12.27
N THR A 165 -8.65 -11.28 -11.64
CA THR A 165 -8.26 -11.68 -10.28
C THR A 165 -6.79 -12.11 -10.22
N ALA A 166 -6.27 -12.81 -11.23
CA ALA A 166 -4.85 -13.11 -11.32
C ALA A 166 -4.00 -11.82 -11.44
N LEU A 167 -4.43 -10.84 -12.23
CA LEU A 167 -3.75 -9.54 -12.31
C LEU A 167 -3.80 -8.78 -10.98
N VAL A 168 -4.93 -8.79 -10.27
CA VAL A 168 -5.04 -8.23 -8.92
C VAL A 168 -4.03 -8.89 -8.00
N HIS A 169 -3.93 -10.22 -8.01
CA HIS A 169 -2.97 -10.92 -7.16
C HIS A 169 -1.51 -10.56 -7.48
N LEU A 170 -1.13 -10.59 -8.77
CA LEU A 170 0.23 -10.25 -9.20
C LEU A 170 0.61 -8.81 -8.83
N THR A 171 -0.32 -7.87 -9.04
CA THR A 171 -0.10 -6.46 -8.67
C THR A 171 -0.11 -6.25 -7.16
N ALA A 172 -0.87 -7.05 -6.38
CA ALA A 172 -0.83 -7.02 -4.92
C ALA A 172 0.54 -7.48 -4.38
N VAL A 173 1.09 -8.57 -4.94
CA VAL A 173 2.44 -9.05 -4.61
C VAL A 173 3.50 -8.02 -5.01
N GLY A 174 3.40 -7.46 -6.22
CA GLY A 174 4.29 -6.38 -6.68
C GLY A 174 4.25 -5.16 -5.77
N THR A 175 3.05 -4.76 -5.34
CA THR A 175 2.85 -3.65 -4.40
C THR A 175 3.46 -3.97 -3.04
N ALA A 176 3.26 -5.18 -2.51
CA ALA A 176 3.85 -5.60 -1.23
C ALA A 176 5.39 -5.51 -1.27
N ILE A 177 6.01 -5.97 -2.36
CA ILE A 177 7.46 -5.88 -2.56
C ILE A 177 7.92 -4.42 -2.67
N ALA A 178 7.20 -3.60 -3.45
CA ALA A 178 7.52 -2.18 -3.61
C ALA A 178 7.40 -1.42 -2.28
N PHE A 179 6.34 -1.70 -1.52
CA PHE A 179 6.11 -1.13 -0.18
C PHE A 179 7.23 -1.56 0.77
N TYR A 180 7.59 -2.85 0.79
CA TYR A 180 8.64 -3.39 1.66
C TYR A 180 10.01 -2.73 1.43
N LYS A 181 10.31 -2.33 0.18
CA LYS A 181 11.56 -1.64 -0.16
C LYS A 181 11.62 -0.21 0.40
N ILE A 182 10.47 0.44 0.60
CA ILE A 182 10.37 1.81 1.13
C ILE A 182 10.18 1.77 2.65
N ASP A 183 9.24 0.94 3.12
CA ASP A 183 8.93 0.71 4.51
C ASP A 183 8.59 -0.76 4.75
N GLN A 184 9.42 -1.45 5.53
CA GLN A 184 9.26 -2.88 5.79
C GLN A 184 7.92 -3.20 6.47
N THR A 185 7.44 -2.33 7.36
CA THR A 185 6.18 -2.52 8.08
C THR A 185 5.00 -2.43 7.11
N ALA A 186 5.01 -1.44 6.21
CA ALA A 186 4.00 -1.29 5.17
C ALA A 186 3.96 -2.50 4.22
N GLY A 187 5.13 -3.01 3.82
CA GLY A 187 5.23 -4.23 3.03
C GLY A 187 4.62 -5.44 3.72
N LEU A 188 4.87 -5.61 5.03
CA LEU A 188 4.28 -6.69 5.83
C LEU A 188 2.76 -6.55 5.96
N TRP A 189 2.23 -5.34 6.12
CA TRP A 189 0.78 -5.09 6.16
C TRP A 189 0.06 -5.42 4.85
N MET A 190 0.77 -5.44 3.72
CA MET A 190 0.22 -5.88 2.43
C MET A 190 0.14 -7.41 2.29
N VAL A 191 0.86 -8.19 3.11
CA VAL A 191 0.96 -9.65 2.97
C VAL A 191 -0.39 -10.35 3.14
N PRO A 192 -1.23 -10.06 4.17
CA PRO A 192 -2.54 -10.67 4.30
C PRO A 192 -3.41 -10.48 3.05
N TYR A 193 -3.36 -9.29 2.44
CA TYR A 193 -4.07 -9.00 1.19
C TYR A 193 -3.51 -9.75 -0.01
N ALA A 194 -2.19 -9.83 -0.15
CA ALA A 194 -1.56 -10.62 -1.21
C ALA A 194 -1.94 -12.11 -1.11
N LEU A 195 -1.96 -12.68 0.10
CA LEU A 195 -2.40 -14.06 0.34
C LEU A 195 -3.89 -14.25 0.00
N TRP A 196 -4.74 -13.33 0.45
CA TRP A 196 -6.18 -13.41 0.22
C TRP A 196 -6.56 -13.27 -1.26
N THR A 197 -5.89 -12.36 -1.99
CA THR A 197 -6.05 -12.26 -3.44
C THR A 197 -5.52 -13.49 -4.18
N GLY A 198 -4.49 -14.16 -3.65
CA GLY A 198 -3.99 -15.44 -4.18
C GLY A 198 -5.02 -16.56 -4.04
N PHE A 199 -5.68 -16.65 -2.88
CA PHE A 199 -6.82 -17.53 -2.68
C PHE A 199 -7.93 -17.27 -3.71
N TYR A 200 -8.30 -16.01 -3.94
CA TYR A 200 -9.30 -15.66 -4.98
C TYR A 200 -8.85 -16.04 -6.39
N ALA A 201 -7.57 -15.90 -6.72
CA ALA A 201 -7.05 -16.27 -8.03
C ALA A 201 -7.22 -17.79 -8.26
N ILE A 202 -6.90 -18.61 -7.26
CA ILE A 202 -7.08 -20.07 -7.31
C ILE A 202 -8.58 -20.42 -7.39
N LEU A 203 -9.43 -19.76 -6.59
CA LEU A 203 -10.87 -19.97 -6.58
C LEU A 203 -11.53 -19.64 -7.92
N THR A 204 -11.26 -18.46 -8.45
CA THR A 204 -11.85 -18.01 -9.73
C THR A 204 -11.35 -18.82 -10.91
N TYR A 205 -10.08 -19.25 -10.90
CA TYR A 205 -9.54 -20.19 -11.87
C TYR A 205 -10.25 -21.55 -11.80
N SER A 206 -10.43 -22.09 -10.59
CA SER A 206 -11.09 -23.39 -10.39
C SER A 206 -12.55 -23.34 -10.84
N ILE A 207 -13.30 -22.30 -10.46
CA ILE A 207 -14.66 -22.06 -10.95
C ILE A 207 -14.68 -22.01 -12.48
N HIS A 208 -13.77 -21.26 -13.10
CA HIS A 208 -13.70 -21.19 -14.56
C HIS A 208 -13.43 -22.55 -15.22
N SER A 209 -12.55 -23.37 -14.63
CA SER A 209 -12.26 -24.73 -15.11
C SER A 209 -13.49 -25.65 -15.03
N GLU A 210 -14.17 -25.68 -13.89
CA GLU A 210 -15.36 -26.51 -13.64
C GLU A 210 -16.54 -26.16 -14.57
N ASN A 211 -16.65 -24.90 -14.99
CA ASN A 211 -17.74 -24.43 -15.87
C ASN A 211 -17.35 -24.40 -17.35
N LYS A 212 -16.06 -24.57 -17.69
CA LYS A 212 -15.61 -24.82 -19.07
C LYS A 212 -15.87 -26.26 -19.50
N ALA A 213 -15.62 -27.23 -18.61
CA ALA A 213 -15.77 -28.66 -18.90
C ALA A 213 -17.18 -29.10 -19.34
N ILE A 214 -18.21 -28.27 -19.14
CA ILE A 214 -19.60 -28.55 -19.52
C ILE A 214 -19.92 -28.08 -20.96
N LYS A 215 -19.11 -27.21 -21.56
CA LYS A 215 -19.36 -26.71 -22.92
C LYS A 215 -18.93 -27.68 -24.03
N ASP A 216 -18.25 -28.76 -23.68
CA ASP A 216 -17.62 -29.70 -24.62
C ASP A 216 -18.32 -31.07 -24.67
N ILE A 217 -19.61 -31.16 -24.31
CA ILE A 217 -20.47 -32.36 -24.48
C ILE A 217 -21.71 -31.99 -25.29
#